data_AF-A0A1W0WG80-F1
#
_entry.id   AF-A0A1W0WG80-F1
#
_cell.length_a   1.000
_cell.length_b   1.000
_cell.length_c   1.000
_cell.angle_alpha   90.00
_cell.angle_beta   90.00
_cell.angle_gamma   90.00
#
_symmetry.space_group_name_H-M   'P 1'
#
loop_
_entity.id
_entity.type
_entity.pdbx_description
1 polymer ?
#
loop_
_entity_poly.entity_id
_entity_poly.type
_entity_poly.pdbx_seq_one_letter_code
_entity_poly.pdbx_strand_id
1 'polypeptide(L)'
;MKPRDFPKLQTPSRVAAIEKDLSIPNPLTRSALSLKYGLSATTIACVIYQDLEGKVRKKCRVHALSNKQAKQRLDRGPRFLRYINGRKWENVVTVDEA
;
A
#
# COMPACT_ATOMS: atom_id res chain seq x y z
N MET A 1 -23.99 19.90 1.52
CA MET A 1 -23.03 19.50 2.58
C MET A 1 -22.73 20.70 3.44
N LYS A 2 -22.79 20.58 4.78
CA LYS A 2 -22.36 21.68 5.66
C LYS A 2 -20.83 21.82 5.56
N PRO A 3 -20.28 23.04 5.46
CA PRO A 3 -18.85 23.23 5.63
C PRO A 3 -18.48 22.80 7.05
N ARG A 4 -17.56 21.86 7.18
CA ARG A 4 -16.96 21.55 8.48
C ARG A 4 -15.89 22.59 8.74
N ASP A 5 -15.94 23.21 9.90
CA ASP A 5 -14.85 24.05 10.40
C ASP A 5 -13.66 23.13 10.66
N PHE A 6 -12.74 23.10 9.71
CA PHE A 6 -11.48 22.44 9.93
C PHE A 6 -10.74 23.18 11.07
N PRO A 7 -10.15 22.48 12.05
CA PRO A 7 -9.24 23.14 12.98
C PRO A 7 -8.19 23.89 12.16
N LYS A 8 -7.77 25.09 12.59
CA LYS A 8 -6.92 26.05 11.84
C LYS A 8 -5.70 25.45 11.11
N LEU A 9 -5.27 24.24 11.47
CA LEU A 9 -4.14 23.51 10.93
C LEU A 9 -4.47 22.60 9.71
N GLN A 10 -5.73 22.23 9.49
CA GLN A 10 -6.20 21.36 8.40
C GLN A 10 -6.86 22.20 7.29
N THR A 11 -6.06 22.83 6.43
CA THR A 11 -6.63 23.49 5.25
C THR A 11 -7.04 22.46 4.19
N PRO A 12 -8.08 22.70 3.39
CA PRO A 12 -8.49 21.80 2.29
C PRO A 12 -7.34 21.49 1.32
N SER A 13 -6.46 22.47 1.07
CA SER A 13 -5.26 22.31 0.25
C SER A 13 -4.27 21.29 0.82
N ARG A 14 -4.12 21.22 2.16
CA ARG A 14 -3.27 20.22 2.83
C ARG A 14 -3.88 18.83 2.78
N VAL A 15 -5.19 18.73 2.98
CA VAL A 15 -5.94 17.46 2.88
C VAL A 15 -5.77 16.88 1.47
N ALA A 16 -5.97 17.68 0.43
CA ALA A 16 -5.76 17.26 -0.96
C ALA A 16 -4.31 16.85 -1.27
N ALA A 17 -3.32 17.54 -0.69
CA ALA A 17 -1.91 17.16 -0.84
C ALA A 17 -1.61 15.79 -0.21
N ILE A 18 -2.14 15.54 0.99
CA ILE A 18 -2.01 14.25 1.68
C ILE A 18 -2.73 13.14 0.90
N GLU A 19 -3.92 13.41 0.36
CA GLU A 19 -4.67 12.47 -0.47
C GLU A 19 -3.88 12.05 -1.72
N LYS A 20 -3.22 13.02 -2.38
CA LYS A 20 -2.37 12.75 -3.55
C LYS A 20 -1.21 11.82 -3.21
N ASP A 21 -0.56 12.01 -2.06
CA ASP A 21 0.51 11.12 -1.59
C ASP A 21 0.00 9.72 -1.22
N LEU A 22 -1.26 9.61 -0.79
CA LEU A 22 -1.89 8.33 -0.43
C LEU A 22 -2.40 7.54 -1.65
N SER A 23 -2.63 8.20 -2.77
CA SER A 23 -3.15 7.59 -4.01
C SER A 23 -2.11 6.83 -4.83
N ILE A 24 -0.85 6.80 -4.37
CA ILE A 24 0.27 6.13 -5.05
C ILE A 24 0.25 4.62 -4.72
N PRO A 25 0.63 3.71 -5.65
CA PRO A 25 0.63 2.25 -5.44
C PRO A 25 1.43 1.72 -4.24
N ASN A 26 2.24 2.57 -3.59
CA ASN A 26 2.83 2.32 -2.28
C ASN A 26 2.87 3.64 -1.50
N PRO A 27 1.80 4.00 -0.78
CA PRO A 27 1.70 5.29 -0.13
C PRO A 27 2.72 5.41 1.00
N LEU A 28 3.07 6.66 1.33
CA LEU A 28 3.94 6.94 2.46
C LEU A 28 3.32 6.45 3.78
N THR A 29 4.17 5.97 4.68
CA THR A 29 3.73 5.60 6.03
C THR A 29 3.25 6.84 6.79
N ARG A 30 2.41 6.65 7.81
CA ARG A 30 1.94 7.74 8.67
C ARG A 30 3.09 8.55 9.30
N SER A 31 4.19 7.90 9.68
CA SER A 31 5.37 8.57 10.22
C SER A 31 6.10 9.40 9.16
N ALA A 32 6.24 8.88 7.94
CA ALA A 32 6.83 9.63 6.83
C ALA A 32 5.97 10.84 6.43
N LEU A 33 4.64 10.70 6.41
CA LEU A 33 3.71 11.82 6.18
C LEU A 33 3.81 12.87 7.30
N SER A 34 3.87 12.44 8.56
CA SER A 34 4.06 13.33 9.72
C SER A 34 5.33 14.16 9.57
N LEU A 35 6.45 13.54 9.19
CA LEU A 35 7.72 14.23 8.96
C LEU A 35 7.64 15.18 7.75
N LYS A 36 7.06 14.73 6.62
CA LYS A 36 6.94 15.52 5.38
C LYS A 36 6.12 16.80 5.58
N TYR A 37 5.02 16.71 6.30
CA TYR A 37 4.08 17.82 6.48
C TYR A 37 4.29 18.62 7.79
N GLY A 38 5.24 18.19 8.65
CA GLY A 38 5.49 18.81 9.95
C GLY A 38 4.28 18.73 10.91
N LEU A 39 3.45 17.70 10.75
CA LEU A 39 2.24 17.50 11.54
C LEU A 39 2.44 16.35 12.51
N SER A 40 1.71 16.36 13.64
CA SER A 40 1.73 15.21 14.54
C SER A 40 1.18 13.96 13.84
N ALA A 41 1.68 12.78 14.20
CA ALA A 41 1.17 11.51 13.66
C ALA A 41 -0.33 11.32 13.95
N THR A 42 -0.82 11.87 15.06
CA THR A 42 -2.24 11.88 15.44
C THR A 42 -3.06 12.72 14.46
N THR A 43 -2.57 13.91 14.08
CA THR A 43 -3.24 14.78 13.11
C THR A 43 -3.33 14.12 11.74
N ILE A 44 -2.24 13.48 11.28
CA ILE A 44 -2.26 12.71 10.03
C ILE A 44 -3.28 11.56 10.10
N ALA A 45 -3.37 10.87 11.24
CA ALA A 45 -4.38 9.83 11.42
C ALA A 45 -5.81 10.39 11.34
N CYS A 46 -6.08 11.55 11.96
CA CYS A 46 -7.37 12.20 11.85
C CYS A 46 -7.72 12.56 10.40
N VAL A 47 -6.78 13.15 9.64
CA VAL A 47 -7.00 13.45 8.22
C VAL A 47 -7.37 12.18 7.44
N ILE A 48 -6.59 11.11 7.63
CA ILE A 48 -6.82 9.85 6.91
C ILE A 48 -8.19 9.27 7.25
N TYR A 49 -8.54 9.16 8.53
CA TYR A 49 -9.76 8.46 8.94
C TYR A 49 -11.03 9.31 8.83
N GLN A 50 -10.96 10.60 9.13
CA GLN A 50 -12.13 11.48 9.22
C GLN A 50 -12.36 12.28 7.94
N ASP A 51 -11.29 12.79 7.31
CA ASP A 51 -11.42 13.67 6.14
C ASP A 51 -11.40 12.89 4.83
N LEU A 52 -10.58 11.83 4.75
CA LEU A 52 -10.41 11.01 3.55
C LEU A 52 -11.15 9.66 3.60
N GLU A 53 -11.85 9.37 4.70
CA GLU A 53 -12.52 8.09 4.95
C GLU A 53 -11.62 6.86 4.67
N GLY A 54 -10.31 7.05 4.86
CA GLY A 54 -9.28 6.10 4.51
C GLY A 54 -9.38 4.84 5.35
N LYS A 55 -9.62 3.71 4.70
CA LYS A 55 -9.60 2.39 5.36
C LYS A 55 -8.19 1.81 5.30
N VAL A 56 -7.62 1.53 6.47
CA VAL A 56 -6.34 0.80 6.55
C VAL A 56 -6.56 -0.64 6.08
N ARG A 57 -6.03 -0.97 4.91
CA ARG A 57 -5.97 -2.34 4.42
C ARG A 57 -4.73 -3.01 4.99
N LYS A 58 -4.91 -3.88 5.98
CA LYS A 58 -3.84 -4.75 6.47
C LYS A 58 -3.67 -5.90 5.48
N LYS A 59 -2.49 -6.03 4.88
CA LYS A 59 -2.12 -7.28 4.21
C LYS A 59 -1.75 -8.28 5.30
N CYS A 60 -2.50 -9.38 5.40
CA CYS A 60 -2.09 -10.51 6.23
C CYS A 60 -0.83 -11.12 5.61
N ARG A 61 0.28 -11.16 6.35
CA ARG A 61 1.48 -11.86 5.90
C ARG A 61 1.30 -13.34 6.21
N VAL A 62 1.03 -14.13 5.17
CA VAL A 62 0.76 -15.58 5.33
C VAL A 62 1.98 -16.31 5.91
N HIS A 63 3.20 -15.97 5.47
CA HIS A 63 4.44 -16.54 6.01
C HIS A 63 5.60 -15.53 6.12
N ALA A 64 6.36 -15.64 7.21
CA ALA A 64 7.67 -15.00 7.32
C ALA A 64 8.68 -15.78 6.48
N LEU A 65 8.98 -15.27 5.28
CA LEU A 65 9.99 -15.87 4.41
C LEU A 65 11.38 -15.73 5.01
N SER A 66 12.15 -16.82 5.01
CA SER A 66 13.59 -16.73 5.26
C SER A 66 14.29 -16.03 4.09
N ASN A 67 15.47 -15.46 4.34
CA ASN A 67 16.27 -14.80 3.30
C ASN A 67 16.56 -15.75 2.12
N LYS A 68 16.78 -17.04 2.42
CA LYS A 68 16.98 -18.09 1.41
C LYS A 68 15.74 -18.27 0.53
N GLN A 69 14.55 -18.34 1.14
CA GLN A 69 13.29 -18.48 0.42
C GLN A 69 12.94 -17.23 -0.40
N ALA A 70 13.26 -16.03 0.11
CA ALA A 70 13.07 -14.78 -0.63
C ALA A 70 13.98 -14.75 -1.87
N LYS A 71 15.27 -15.07 -1.71
CA LYS A 71 16.23 -15.16 -2.81
C LYS A 71 15.80 -16.18 -3.87
N GLN A 72 15.42 -17.38 -3.44
CA GLN A 72 14.93 -18.42 -4.36
C GLN A 72 13.73 -17.95 -5.19
N ARG A 73 12.77 -17.24 -4.58
CA ARG A 73 11.61 -16.70 -5.31
C ARG A 73 12.03 -15.61 -6.31
N LEU A 74 12.92 -14.71 -5.91
CA LEU A 74 13.44 -13.64 -6.76
C LEU A 74 14.20 -14.20 -7.98
N ASP A 75 15.02 -15.24 -7.77
CA ASP A 75 15.81 -15.87 -8.83
C ASP A 75 14.95 -16.71 -9.78
N ARG A 76 13.96 -17.46 -9.25
CA ARG A 76 13.15 -18.39 -10.05
C ARG A 76 11.96 -17.73 -10.74
N GLY A 77 11.37 -16.69 -10.15
CA GLY A 77 10.17 -16.04 -10.66
C GLY A 77 10.31 -15.56 -12.11
N PRO A 78 11.30 -14.71 -12.44
CA PRO A 78 11.51 -14.23 -13.81
C PRO A 78 11.78 -15.37 -14.81
N ARG A 79 12.51 -16.41 -14.39
CA ARG A 79 12.77 -17.59 -15.24
C ARG A 79 11.49 -18.35 -15.56
N PHE A 80 10.64 -18.55 -14.56
CA PHE A 80 9.34 -19.19 -14.74
C PHE A 80 8.42 -18.35 -15.64
N LEU A 81 8.35 -17.04 -15.43
CA LEU A 81 7.56 -16.12 -16.28
C LEU A 81 8.01 -16.14 -17.74
N ARG A 82 9.31 -16.17 -18.01
CA ARG A 82 9.85 -16.33 -19.37
C ARG A 82 9.48 -17.68 -19.98
N TYR A 83 9.45 -18.74 -19.17
CA TYR A 83 9.13 -20.08 -19.63
C TYR A 83 7.65 -20.24 -20.02
N ILE A 84 6.73 -19.69 -19.23
CA ILE A 84 5.28 -19.77 -19.50
C ILE A 84 4.79 -18.73 -20.52
N ASN A 85 5.66 -17.83 -20.97
CA ASN A 85 5.32 -16.80 -21.96
C ASN A 85 4.81 -17.41 -23.28
N GLY A 86 3.93 -16.71 -23.99
CA GLY A 86 3.22 -17.20 -25.17
C GLY A 86 1.94 -17.97 -24.81
N ARG A 87 1.61 -19.04 -25.56
CA ARG A 87 0.46 -19.93 -25.28
C ARG A 87 0.81 -21.15 -24.41
N LYS A 88 2.03 -21.21 -23.87
CA LYS A 88 2.48 -22.38 -23.09
C LYS A 88 1.74 -22.56 -21.78
N TRP A 89 1.23 -21.46 -21.19
CA TRP A 89 0.40 -21.50 -20.00
C TRP A 89 -0.91 -22.28 -20.21
N GLU A 90 -1.43 -22.34 -21.45
CA GLU A 90 -2.66 -23.08 -21.78
C GLU A 90 -2.52 -24.58 -21.53
N ASN A 91 -1.29 -25.09 -21.49
CA ASN A 91 -0.98 -26.51 -21.26
C ASN A 91 -0.50 -26.80 -19.83
N VAL A 92 -0.53 -25.83 -18.92
CA VAL A 92 -0.07 -26.02 -17.54
C VAL A 92 -1.18 -26.64 -16.71
N VAL A 93 -0.92 -27.82 -16.13
CA VAL A 93 -1.79 -28.48 -15.15
C VAL A 93 -1.12 -28.38 -13.77
N THR A 94 -1.85 -27.89 -12.77
CA THR A 94 -1.38 -27.78 -11.38
C THR A 94 -2.22 -28.65 -10.46
N VAL A 95 -1.59 -29.32 -9.51
CA VAL A 95 -2.25 -30.14 -8.47
C VAL A 95 -1.76 -29.65 -7.11
N ASP A 96 -2.68 -29.50 -6.16
CA ASP A 96 -2.41 -29.14 -4.77
C ASP A 96 -3.32 -29.97 -3.86
N GLU A 97 -2.80 -30.44 -2.73
CA GLU A 97 -3.56 -31.19 -1.73
C GLU A 97 -3.96 -30.24 -0.60
N ALA A 98 -5.26 -30.25 -0.25
CA ALA A 98 -5.84 -29.36 0.76
C ALA A 98 -5.67 -29.91 2.20
#